data_AF-A0A3C0ZKI4-F1
#
_entry.id   AF-A0A3C0ZKI4-F1
#
_cell.length_a   1.000
_cell.length_b   1.000
_cell.length_c   1.000
_cell.angle_alpha   90.00
_cell.angle_beta   90.00
_cell.angle_gamma   90.00
#
_symmetry.space_group_name_H-M   'P 1'
#
loop_
_entity.id
_entity.type
_entity.pdbx_description
1 polymer ?
#
loop_
_entity_poly.entity_id
_entity_poly.type
_entity_poly.pdbx_seq_one_letter_code
_entity_poly.pdbx_strand_id
1 'polypeptide(L)'
;MVNRVRQEALPVLCAALLLLQSGCVKQFDDAPAGNMPPKTYLWIFPDSTISTGISKQQLRWWGEDEDGYVTGYLMAFAPGLLRLPDPDTLTYGFTTVTDSIIQFPLRQTSAVFLVAVRAIDNSFGAQLPRGAVVKFSPQSYWDVNSNGSFDAGDVALPQLRSAVDSKGALQQFPIRNSPPSIAPVRDPANPTQYMLPPETTFTVISFAWEGSDPDGGETIASYRIALNDTVGAGNWLTLPPTATTITLMVPRARSDGSSATVTADVYSSSYPTLRLLGQAPGLRLDATNRFFVQARDVAGDFSPILAQPSLKSWFVKKPKSRLLVISDYQKDDSLEVRAFYRARFREFAGGRLANYDELDIRTGSPVGKPGVLVPPLSLLNPMFVYTLKLYDFVFWYTDQYPSLSVAQFTLF
;
A
#
# COMPACT_ATOMS: atom_id res chain seq x y z
N MET A 1 -0.54 35.80 -103.02
CA MET A 1 -0.56 35.13 -101.68
C MET A 1 0.88 34.71 -101.36
N VAL A 2 1.26 34.58 -100.09
CA VAL A 2 2.63 34.24 -99.62
C VAL A 2 3.60 35.43 -99.48
N ASN A 3 3.14 36.59 -98.98
CA ASN A 3 4.05 37.59 -98.38
C ASN A 3 3.44 38.39 -97.21
N ARG A 4 2.24 38.01 -96.74
CA ARG A 4 1.50 38.72 -95.68
C ARG A 4 1.56 38.08 -94.29
N VAL A 5 2.23 36.92 -94.14
CA VAL A 5 2.24 36.16 -92.87
C VAL A 5 3.51 36.41 -92.03
N ARG A 6 4.55 37.05 -92.58
CA ARG A 6 5.83 37.26 -91.86
C ARG A 6 5.95 38.56 -91.06
N GLN A 7 5.06 39.54 -91.25
CA GLN A 7 5.17 40.84 -90.55
C GLN A 7 4.32 40.95 -89.27
N GLU A 8 3.39 40.04 -89.01
CA GLU A 8 2.59 40.04 -87.77
C GLU A 8 3.08 39.02 -86.71
N ALA A 9 3.97 38.09 -87.09
CA ALA A 9 4.51 37.13 -86.15
C ALA A 9 5.60 37.74 -85.24
N LEU A 10 6.35 38.75 -85.70
CA LEU A 10 7.45 39.35 -84.94
C LEU A 10 6.99 40.21 -83.73
N PRO A 11 5.95 41.07 -83.84
CA PRO A 11 5.46 41.81 -82.68
C PRO A 11 4.72 40.93 -81.67
N VAL A 12 4.04 39.85 -82.13
CA VAL A 12 3.37 38.89 -81.24
C VAL A 12 4.37 38.01 -80.49
N LEU A 13 5.47 37.61 -81.13
CA LEU A 13 6.54 36.87 -80.45
C LEU A 13 7.31 37.75 -79.45
N CYS A 14 7.52 39.04 -79.77
CA CYS A 14 8.15 39.98 -78.83
C CYS A 14 7.22 40.34 -77.66
N ALA A 15 5.91 40.51 -77.89
CA ALA A 15 4.94 40.73 -76.82
C ALA A 15 4.77 39.50 -75.91
N ALA A 16 4.84 38.29 -76.48
CA ALA A 16 4.85 37.05 -75.70
C ALA A 16 6.15 36.86 -74.90
N LEU A 17 7.31 37.30 -75.43
CA LEU A 17 8.58 37.28 -74.70
C LEU A 17 8.63 38.33 -73.56
N LEU A 18 7.97 39.49 -73.75
CA LEU A 18 7.85 40.54 -72.72
C LEU A 18 6.84 40.17 -71.61
N LEU A 19 5.78 39.41 -71.92
CA LEU A 19 4.83 38.89 -70.93
C LEU A 19 5.37 37.70 -70.11
N LEU A 20 6.48 37.08 -70.55
CA LEU A 20 7.19 36.06 -69.77
C LEU A 20 8.17 36.65 -68.74
N GLN A 21 8.44 37.97 -68.78
CA GLN A 21 9.32 38.65 -67.81
C GLN A 21 8.58 39.40 -66.69
N SER A 22 7.25 39.39 -66.71
CA SER A 22 6.40 39.90 -65.61
C SER A 22 5.92 38.80 -64.67
N GLY A 23 6.60 37.64 -64.65
CA GLY A 23 6.47 36.70 -63.55
C GLY A 23 7.07 37.32 -62.29
N CYS A 24 6.23 37.76 -61.35
CA CYS A 24 6.65 38.01 -59.98
C CYS A 24 7.39 36.75 -59.50
N VAL A 25 8.72 36.82 -59.44
CA VAL A 25 9.50 35.90 -58.63
C VAL A 25 8.99 36.17 -57.22
N LYS A 26 8.16 35.26 -56.69
CA LYS A 26 7.90 35.19 -55.27
C LYS A 26 9.28 34.99 -54.67
N GLN A 27 9.84 36.05 -54.11
CA GLN A 27 11.09 36.00 -53.39
C GLN A 27 10.80 35.05 -52.23
N PHE A 28 11.23 33.79 -52.37
CA PHE A 28 11.34 32.91 -51.22
C PHE A 28 12.39 33.59 -50.36
N ASP A 29 12.00 34.08 -49.19
CA ASP A 29 12.98 34.40 -48.17
C ASP A 29 13.75 33.09 -47.91
N ASP A 30 14.94 32.96 -48.50
CA ASP A 30 15.87 31.84 -48.31
C ASP A 30 16.46 31.82 -46.88
N ALA A 31 16.03 32.76 -46.02
CA ALA A 31 16.29 32.66 -44.60
C ALA A 31 15.45 31.49 -44.05
N PRO A 32 16.07 30.48 -43.42
CA PRO A 32 15.34 29.45 -42.71
C PRO A 32 14.34 30.13 -41.77
N ALA A 33 13.07 29.71 -41.81
CA ALA A 33 12.11 30.14 -40.80
C ALA A 33 12.70 29.80 -39.42
N GLY A 34 12.71 30.78 -38.51
CA GLY A 34 13.19 30.55 -37.15
C GLY A 34 12.29 29.56 -36.41
N ASN A 35 12.87 28.83 -35.45
CA ASN A 35 12.14 27.83 -34.66
C ASN A 35 10.87 28.40 -34.03
N MET A 36 9.77 27.67 -34.16
CA MET A 36 8.52 27.93 -33.44
C MET A 36 8.35 26.88 -32.34
N PRO A 37 8.37 27.26 -31.05
CA PRO A 37 8.21 26.29 -29.97
C PRO A 37 6.87 25.53 -30.07
N PRO A 38 6.83 24.27 -29.59
CA PRO A 38 5.64 23.44 -29.71
C PRO A 38 4.52 23.94 -28.80
N LYS A 39 3.31 23.43 -29.03
CA LYS A 39 2.13 23.59 -28.17
C LYS A 39 1.81 22.28 -27.47
N THR A 40 1.55 22.35 -26.17
CA THR A 40 1.23 21.18 -25.35
C THR A 40 -0.25 21.15 -24.98
N TYR A 41 -0.83 19.95 -24.97
CA TYR A 41 -2.19 19.69 -24.55
C TYR A 41 -2.22 18.58 -23.50
N LEU A 42 -3.16 18.67 -22.57
CA LEU A 42 -3.34 17.71 -21.46
C LEU A 42 -4.80 17.29 -21.41
N TRP A 43 -5.02 15.98 -21.32
CA TRP A 43 -6.34 15.36 -21.21
C TRP A 43 -6.40 14.41 -20.02
N ILE A 44 -7.58 14.32 -19.42
CA ILE A 44 -7.87 13.46 -18.28
C ILE A 44 -8.92 12.45 -18.74
N PHE A 45 -8.77 11.18 -18.39
CA PHE A 45 -9.91 10.25 -18.44
C PHE A 45 -10.76 10.48 -17.18
N PRO A 46 -11.96 11.07 -17.29
CA PRO A 46 -12.86 11.12 -16.15
C PRO A 46 -13.46 9.72 -15.96
N ASP A 47 -12.94 8.94 -15.02
CA ASP A 47 -13.68 7.75 -14.56
C ASP A 47 -14.83 8.15 -13.61
N SER A 48 -14.83 9.41 -13.18
CA SER A 48 -15.98 10.09 -12.60
C SER A 48 -15.88 11.58 -12.95
N THR A 49 -17.03 12.25 -12.95
CA THR A 49 -17.17 13.70 -13.18
C THR A 49 -16.15 14.51 -12.38
N ILE A 50 -15.86 15.75 -12.82
CA ILE A 50 -14.96 16.75 -12.22
C ILE A 50 -15.36 17.02 -10.75
N SER A 51 -15.08 16.05 -9.89
CA SER A 51 -15.38 15.95 -8.48
C SER A 51 -14.16 15.27 -7.87
N THR A 52 -13.85 15.62 -6.61
CA THR A 52 -12.60 15.27 -5.92
C THR A 52 -12.21 13.81 -6.16
N GLY A 53 -11.18 13.59 -7.00
CA GLY A 53 -10.69 12.25 -7.31
C GLY A 53 -9.74 11.74 -6.24
N ILE A 54 -9.53 10.41 -6.22
CA ILE A 54 -8.48 9.75 -5.43
C ILE A 54 -7.09 10.25 -5.85
N SER A 55 -6.09 10.09 -5.00
CA SER A 55 -4.70 10.54 -5.22
C SER A 55 -4.00 9.86 -6.39
N LYS A 56 -4.49 8.72 -6.88
CA LYS A 56 -3.99 8.06 -8.08
C LYS A 56 -4.81 8.48 -9.30
N GLN A 57 -4.17 9.16 -10.25
CA GLN A 57 -4.81 9.71 -11.45
C GLN A 57 -4.08 9.27 -12.71
N GLN A 58 -4.81 8.84 -13.74
CA GLN A 58 -4.23 8.60 -15.07
C GLN A 58 -4.30 9.88 -15.91
N LEU A 59 -3.14 10.38 -16.31
CA LEU A 59 -3.03 11.57 -17.16
C LEU A 59 -2.53 11.19 -18.55
N ARG A 60 -3.03 11.89 -19.57
CA ARG A 60 -2.52 11.80 -20.95
C ARG A 60 -2.22 13.18 -21.50
N TRP A 61 -1.19 13.30 -22.30
CA TRP A 61 -0.78 14.56 -22.91
C TRP A 61 -0.23 14.31 -24.30
N TRP A 62 -0.26 15.35 -25.13
CA TRP A 62 0.41 15.35 -26.43
C TRP A 62 0.91 16.75 -26.74
N GLY A 63 1.80 16.85 -27.71
CA GLY A 63 2.29 18.12 -28.21
C GLY A 63 2.20 18.14 -29.73
N GLU A 64 2.04 19.35 -30.26
CA GLU A 64 2.05 19.64 -31.69
C GLU A 64 3.11 20.69 -31.94
N ASP A 65 3.86 20.50 -33.02
CA ASP A 65 4.90 21.40 -33.45
C ASP A 65 4.62 21.82 -34.89
N GLU A 66 4.68 23.13 -35.18
CA GLU A 66 4.22 23.68 -36.45
C GLU A 66 5.31 23.59 -37.54
N ASP A 67 6.58 23.66 -37.14
CA ASP A 67 7.74 23.63 -38.03
C ASP A 67 8.61 22.36 -37.86
N GLY A 68 8.18 21.44 -37.00
CA GLY A 68 8.96 20.26 -36.65
C GLY A 68 8.16 19.11 -36.04
N TYR A 69 8.79 18.44 -35.07
CA TYR A 69 8.19 17.33 -34.33
C TYR A 69 8.64 17.34 -32.86
N VAL A 70 7.74 16.86 -32.00
CA VAL A 70 7.99 16.74 -30.56
C VAL A 70 8.93 15.57 -30.26
N THR A 71 10.03 15.83 -29.55
CA THR A 71 11.04 14.85 -29.14
C THR A 71 10.78 14.28 -27.74
N GLY A 72 10.02 14.99 -26.90
CA GLY A 72 9.65 14.52 -25.56
C GLY A 72 8.87 15.55 -24.76
N TYR A 73 8.68 15.26 -23.48
CA TYR A 73 7.88 16.06 -22.56
C TYR A 73 8.59 16.24 -21.23
N LEU A 74 8.44 17.43 -20.65
CA LEU A 74 8.77 17.74 -19.26
C LEU A 74 7.49 17.75 -18.45
N MET A 75 7.45 16.96 -17.38
CA MET A 75 6.31 16.89 -16.48
C MET A 75 6.71 17.27 -15.07
N ALA A 76 5.96 18.18 -14.45
CA ALA A 76 6.08 18.52 -13.04
C ALA A 76 4.69 18.59 -12.39
N PHE A 77 4.65 18.36 -11.08
CA PHE A 77 3.48 18.68 -10.28
C PHE A 77 3.89 19.23 -8.91
N ALA A 78 3.08 20.13 -8.37
CA ALA A 78 3.32 20.71 -7.05
C ALA A 78 2.01 21.08 -6.34
N PRO A 79 1.90 20.84 -5.02
CA PRO A 79 0.73 21.23 -4.25
C PRO A 79 0.67 22.75 -4.05
N GLY A 80 -0.53 23.31 -3.98
CA GLY A 80 -0.78 24.69 -3.56
C GLY A 80 -0.44 25.77 -4.59
N LEU A 81 -0.04 25.39 -5.81
CA LEU A 81 0.20 26.35 -6.88
C LEU A 81 -1.05 26.51 -7.75
N LEU A 82 -1.33 27.76 -8.13
CA LEU A 82 -2.41 28.09 -9.07
C LEU A 82 -1.89 28.31 -10.50
N ARG A 83 -0.60 28.64 -10.62
CA ARG A 83 0.12 28.93 -11.85
C ARG A 83 1.59 28.55 -11.68
N LEU A 84 2.33 28.50 -12.78
CA LEU A 84 3.77 28.31 -12.76
C LEU A 84 4.44 29.42 -11.92
N PRO A 85 5.45 29.09 -11.08
CA PRO A 85 6.26 30.09 -10.39
C PRO A 85 7.01 30.99 -11.38
N ASP A 86 7.31 32.22 -10.96
CA ASP A 86 8.17 33.15 -11.69
C ASP A 86 9.25 33.71 -10.72
N PRO A 87 10.53 33.33 -10.87
CA PRO A 87 11.07 32.41 -11.87
C PRO A 87 10.58 30.96 -11.68
N ASP A 88 10.63 30.16 -12.74
CA ASP A 88 10.19 28.76 -12.70
C ASP A 88 11.16 27.89 -11.89
N THR A 89 10.74 27.56 -10.67
CA THR A 89 11.48 26.73 -9.71
C THR A 89 10.98 25.28 -9.65
N LEU A 90 10.07 24.87 -10.54
CA LEU A 90 9.57 23.50 -10.53
C LEU A 90 10.66 22.51 -10.95
N THR A 91 10.52 21.29 -10.45
CA THR A 91 11.38 20.15 -10.80
C THR A 91 10.62 19.28 -11.78
N TYR A 92 11.13 19.16 -13.00
CA TYR A 92 10.50 18.42 -14.08
C TYR A 92 11.17 17.05 -14.27
N GLY A 93 10.39 16.01 -14.52
CA GLY A 93 10.88 14.75 -15.06
C GLY A 93 10.73 14.72 -16.57
N PHE A 94 11.79 14.33 -17.29
CA PHE A 94 11.73 14.10 -18.74
C PHE A 94 11.10 12.75 -19.07
N THR A 95 10.25 12.72 -20.08
CA THR A 95 9.64 11.49 -20.59
C THR A 95 9.32 11.59 -22.08
N THR A 96 9.39 10.47 -22.79
CA THR A 96 8.96 10.36 -24.19
C THR A 96 7.57 9.74 -24.34
N VAL A 97 7.00 9.21 -23.25
CA VAL A 97 5.63 8.68 -23.26
C VAL A 97 4.60 9.80 -23.12
N THR A 98 3.39 9.54 -23.61
CA THR A 98 2.25 10.47 -23.66
C THR A 98 1.23 10.22 -22.56
N ASP A 99 1.47 9.26 -21.66
CA ASP A 99 0.59 8.94 -20.55
C ASP A 99 1.34 8.41 -19.33
N SER A 100 0.74 8.59 -18.15
CA SER A 100 1.24 8.03 -16.91
C SER A 100 0.16 7.96 -15.83
N ILE A 101 0.31 7.03 -14.89
CA ILE A 101 -0.43 7.02 -13.62
C ILE A 101 0.41 7.80 -12.61
N ILE A 102 -0.16 8.88 -12.10
CA ILE A 102 0.48 9.75 -11.11
C ILE A 102 -0.17 9.51 -9.76
N GLN A 103 0.66 9.32 -8.76
CA GLN A 103 0.25 9.32 -7.37
C GLN A 103 0.61 10.66 -6.73
N PHE A 104 -0.42 11.45 -6.42
CA PHE A 104 -0.25 12.72 -5.73
C PHE A 104 -0.02 12.49 -4.23
N PRO A 105 1.11 12.92 -3.66
CA PRO A 105 1.41 12.69 -2.25
C PRO A 105 0.54 13.57 -1.37
N LEU A 106 -0.61 13.06 -0.93
CA LEU A 106 -1.48 13.72 0.03
C LEU A 106 -1.01 13.46 1.46
N ARG A 107 -0.78 14.54 2.22
CA ARG A 107 -0.46 14.52 3.66
C ARG A 107 -1.53 15.19 4.51
N GLN A 108 -2.63 15.56 3.87
CA GLN A 108 -3.75 16.29 4.44
C GLN A 108 -5.03 15.82 3.75
N THR A 109 -6.19 16.11 4.34
CA THR A 109 -7.50 15.62 3.87
C THR A 109 -7.82 16.02 2.43
N SER A 110 -7.31 17.16 1.95
CA SER A 110 -7.42 17.55 0.54
C SER A 110 -6.32 18.52 0.14
N ALA A 111 -5.88 18.49 -1.11
CA ALA A 111 -4.95 19.46 -1.67
C ALA A 111 -5.24 19.69 -3.15
N VAL A 112 -4.92 20.89 -3.63
CA VAL A 112 -4.93 21.18 -5.07
C VAL A 112 -3.49 21.04 -5.59
N PHE A 113 -3.29 20.20 -6.59
CA PHE A 113 -2.02 20.06 -7.29
C PHE A 113 -2.09 20.78 -8.63
N LEU A 114 -1.09 21.61 -8.92
CA LEU A 114 -0.85 22.05 -10.29
C LEU A 114 -0.02 20.97 -10.97
N VAL A 115 -0.49 20.46 -12.11
CA VAL A 115 0.30 19.66 -13.04
C VAL A 115 0.68 20.56 -14.21
N ALA A 116 1.95 20.52 -14.59
CA ALA A 116 2.50 21.20 -15.74
C ALA A 116 3.15 20.17 -16.66
N VAL A 117 2.73 20.15 -17.92
CA VAL A 117 3.37 19.38 -18.99
C VAL A 117 3.84 20.34 -20.07
N ARG A 118 5.07 20.16 -20.55
CA ARG A 118 5.65 20.95 -21.63
C ARG A 118 6.28 20.06 -22.69
N ALA A 119 5.84 20.18 -23.93
CA ALA A 119 6.47 19.53 -25.07
C ALA A 119 7.83 20.17 -25.38
N ILE A 120 8.78 19.36 -25.82
CA ILE A 120 10.09 19.78 -26.35
C ILE A 120 10.14 19.37 -27.83
N ASP A 121 10.51 20.28 -28.72
CA ASP A 121 10.65 20.03 -30.16
C ASP A 121 12.03 19.45 -30.54
N ASN A 122 12.26 19.30 -31.84
CA ASN A 122 13.52 18.79 -32.39
C ASN A 122 14.65 19.83 -32.45
N SER A 123 14.39 21.12 -32.20
CA SER A 123 15.42 22.17 -32.14
C SER A 123 16.27 22.09 -30.88
N PHE A 124 15.80 21.39 -29.84
CA PHE A 124 16.55 21.19 -28.60
C PHE A 124 17.93 20.54 -28.86
N GLY A 125 18.00 19.64 -29.85
CA GLY A 125 19.24 19.02 -30.35
C GLY A 125 19.97 18.08 -29.38
N ALA A 126 19.63 18.11 -28.09
CA ALA A 126 20.18 17.24 -27.06
C ALA A 126 19.21 16.08 -26.74
N GLN A 127 19.75 14.95 -26.31
CA GLN A 127 18.98 13.81 -25.85
C GLN A 127 19.02 13.72 -24.32
N LEU A 128 17.85 13.59 -23.70
CA LEU A 128 17.71 13.33 -22.27
C LEU A 128 17.24 11.89 -22.06
N PRO A 129 17.81 11.15 -21.09
CA PRO A 129 17.27 9.85 -20.73
C PRO A 129 15.91 10.02 -20.04
N ARG A 130 15.00 9.05 -20.23
CA ARG A 130 13.72 9.02 -19.52
C ARG A 130 13.98 9.06 -18.01
N GLY A 131 13.27 9.95 -17.31
CA GLY A 131 13.44 10.21 -15.88
C GLY A 131 14.50 11.25 -15.54
N ALA A 132 15.17 11.87 -16.53
CA ALA A 132 16.08 12.98 -16.27
C ALA A 132 15.37 14.10 -15.51
N VAL A 133 16.01 14.60 -14.46
CA VAL A 133 15.48 15.68 -13.62
C VAL A 133 15.92 17.01 -14.20
N VAL A 134 14.98 17.82 -14.66
CA VAL A 134 15.24 19.08 -15.36
C VAL A 134 14.71 20.24 -14.54
N LYS A 135 15.50 21.31 -14.45
CA LYS A 135 15.14 22.57 -13.78
C LYS A 135 15.39 23.75 -14.70
N PHE A 136 14.63 24.83 -14.51
CA PHE A 136 14.75 26.06 -15.30
C PHE A 136 15.48 27.20 -14.56
N SER A 137 15.61 27.12 -13.24
CA SER A 137 16.23 28.15 -12.40
C SER A 137 17.41 27.56 -11.61
N PRO A 138 18.59 28.23 -11.55
CA PRO A 138 18.86 29.60 -12.05
C PRO A 138 19.03 29.72 -13.57
N GLN A 139 19.41 28.63 -14.23
CA GLN A 139 19.38 28.46 -15.68
C GLN A 139 18.72 27.11 -16.00
N SER A 140 18.49 26.79 -17.27
CA SER A 140 18.02 25.45 -17.62
C SER A 140 19.17 24.43 -17.48
N TYR A 141 18.97 23.37 -16.70
CA TYR A 141 19.95 22.30 -16.51
C TYR A 141 19.27 20.95 -16.23
N TRP A 142 20.00 19.87 -16.50
CA TRP A 142 19.73 18.53 -16.01
C TRP A 142 20.49 18.34 -14.69
N ASP A 143 19.71 18.19 -13.62
CA ASP A 143 20.15 17.87 -12.26
C ASP A 143 20.48 16.37 -12.17
N VAL A 144 21.74 16.03 -12.46
CA VAL A 144 22.16 14.62 -12.61
C VAL A 144 22.22 13.93 -11.26
N ASN A 145 22.64 14.66 -10.24
CA ASN A 145 22.77 14.13 -8.88
C ASN A 145 21.48 14.27 -8.06
N SER A 146 20.44 14.92 -8.59
CA SER A 146 19.13 15.14 -7.97
C SER A 146 19.21 15.88 -6.63
N ASN A 147 20.23 16.72 -6.42
CA ASN A 147 20.41 17.50 -5.19
C ASN A 147 19.64 18.83 -5.21
N GLY A 148 19.11 19.19 -6.38
CA GLY A 148 18.26 20.34 -6.59
C GLY A 148 18.95 21.69 -6.73
N SER A 149 20.28 21.71 -6.77
CA SER A 149 21.12 22.89 -6.97
C SER A 149 21.95 22.69 -8.24
N PHE A 150 22.22 23.78 -8.98
CA PHE A 150 23.11 23.69 -10.14
C PHE A 150 24.57 23.71 -9.68
N ASP A 151 25.30 22.62 -9.89
CA ASP A 151 26.73 22.49 -9.55
C ASP A 151 27.58 21.78 -10.62
N ALA A 152 28.83 21.47 -10.31
CA ALA A 152 29.78 20.86 -11.24
C ALA A 152 29.41 19.42 -11.67
N GLY A 153 28.48 18.77 -10.98
CA GLY A 153 27.93 17.47 -11.32
C GLY A 153 26.81 17.51 -12.35
N ASP A 154 26.34 18.70 -12.76
CA ASP A 154 25.16 18.88 -13.60
C ASP A 154 25.48 19.30 -15.04
N VAL A 155 24.47 19.17 -15.91
CA VAL A 155 24.60 19.49 -17.33
C VAL A 155 23.71 20.70 -17.67
N ALA A 156 24.33 21.80 -18.09
CA ALA A 156 23.61 22.98 -18.56
C ALA A 156 22.87 22.69 -19.89
N LEU A 157 21.64 23.20 -20.02
CA LEU A 157 20.76 23.00 -21.15
C LEU A 157 20.34 24.34 -21.78
N PRO A 158 21.26 25.09 -22.42
CA PRO A 158 21.00 26.45 -22.88
C PRO A 158 19.92 26.54 -23.96
N GLN A 159 19.78 25.53 -24.82
CA GLN A 159 18.78 25.49 -25.92
C GLN A 159 17.38 25.09 -25.46
N LEU A 160 17.20 24.64 -24.21
CA LEU A 160 15.92 24.12 -23.75
C LEU A 160 14.82 25.18 -23.79
N ARG A 161 15.13 26.42 -23.40
CA ARG A 161 14.12 27.49 -23.30
C ARG A 161 13.53 27.91 -24.65
N SER A 162 14.28 27.74 -25.75
CA SER A 162 13.82 28.04 -27.11
C SER A 162 13.12 26.86 -27.79
N ALA A 163 13.34 25.64 -27.29
CA ALA A 163 12.80 24.40 -27.86
C ALA A 163 11.57 23.85 -27.12
N VAL A 164 11.18 24.49 -26.02
CA VAL A 164 10.11 24.00 -25.12
C VAL A 164 8.89 24.90 -25.20
N ASP A 165 7.71 24.31 -25.05
CA ASP A 165 6.49 25.08 -24.79
C ASP A 165 6.61 25.83 -23.45
N SER A 166 6.92 27.12 -23.52
CA SER A 166 7.11 27.99 -22.35
C SER A 166 5.84 28.15 -21.50
N LYS A 167 4.65 28.02 -22.10
CA LYS A 167 3.37 28.10 -21.38
C LYS A 167 3.02 26.74 -20.80
N GLY A 168 3.22 25.69 -21.60
CA GLY A 168 2.82 24.33 -21.28
C GLY A 168 1.31 24.15 -21.16
N ALA A 169 0.91 22.91 -20.99
CA ALA A 169 -0.43 22.55 -20.54
C ALA A 169 -0.45 22.55 -19.01
N LEU A 170 -1.28 23.41 -18.43
CA LEU A 170 -1.45 23.55 -16.99
C LEU A 170 -2.85 23.11 -16.58
N GLN A 171 -2.94 22.28 -15.56
CA GLN A 171 -4.22 21.87 -14.99
C GLN A 171 -4.13 21.75 -13.48
N GLN A 172 -5.14 22.28 -12.81
CA GLN A 172 -5.31 22.13 -11.36
C GLN A 172 -6.14 20.88 -11.07
N PHE A 173 -5.67 20.10 -10.12
CA PHE A 173 -6.28 18.85 -9.67
C PHE A 173 -6.65 18.96 -8.19
N PRO A 174 -7.93 19.19 -7.86
CA PRO A 174 -8.42 19.07 -6.50
C PRO A 174 -8.50 17.59 -6.13
N ILE A 175 -7.55 17.14 -5.32
CA ILE A 175 -7.50 15.76 -4.83
C ILE A 175 -7.97 15.76 -3.37
N ARG A 176 -8.80 14.77 -3.02
CA ARG A 176 -9.24 14.53 -1.65
C ARG A 176 -8.80 13.13 -1.22
N ASN A 177 -8.30 13.05 0.00
CA ASN A 177 -7.92 11.80 0.63
C ASN A 177 -9.17 10.92 0.83
N SER A 178 -9.03 9.65 0.52
CA SER A 178 -9.98 8.59 0.79
C SER A 178 -9.48 7.81 2.01
N PRO A 179 -10.29 7.65 3.07
CA PRO A 179 -9.83 6.94 4.25
C PRO A 179 -9.57 5.45 3.93
N PRO A 180 -8.61 4.83 4.62
CA PRO A 180 -8.31 3.42 4.42
C PRO A 180 -9.45 2.54 4.92
N SER A 181 -9.43 1.27 4.53
CA SER A 181 -10.31 0.22 4.99
C SER A 181 -9.52 -0.96 5.57
N ILE A 182 -10.18 -1.75 6.42
CA ILE A 182 -9.58 -2.90 7.09
C ILE A 182 -10.58 -4.06 7.12
N ALA A 183 -10.10 -5.27 6.86
CA ALA A 183 -10.91 -6.47 6.78
C ALA A 183 -10.22 -7.69 7.42
N PRO A 184 -10.98 -8.71 7.87
CA PRO A 184 -10.41 -9.98 8.29
C PRO A 184 -9.82 -10.74 7.09
N VAL A 185 -8.67 -11.36 7.29
CA VAL A 185 -7.98 -12.13 6.24
C VAL A 185 -8.63 -13.51 6.06
N ARG A 186 -8.71 -13.97 4.81
CA ARG A 186 -9.09 -15.36 4.49
C ARG A 186 -7.90 -16.29 4.59
N ASP A 187 -8.11 -17.50 5.10
CA ASP A 187 -7.04 -18.48 5.22
C ASP A 187 -6.52 -18.88 3.81
N PRO A 188 -5.23 -18.67 3.50
CA PRO A 188 -4.68 -19.08 2.21
C PRO A 188 -4.82 -20.58 1.94
N ALA A 189 -4.78 -21.40 2.99
CA ALA A 189 -4.97 -22.85 2.88
C ALA A 189 -6.45 -23.25 2.72
N ASN A 190 -7.38 -22.36 3.11
CA ASN A 190 -8.81 -22.57 2.94
C ASN A 190 -9.56 -21.22 2.75
N PRO A 191 -9.64 -20.70 1.51
CA PRO A 191 -10.21 -19.37 1.23
C PRO A 191 -11.68 -19.18 1.64
N THR A 192 -12.39 -20.28 1.95
CA THR A 192 -13.77 -20.23 2.43
C THR A 192 -13.87 -19.79 3.91
N GLN A 193 -12.76 -19.80 4.63
CA GLN A 193 -12.70 -19.49 6.07
C GLN A 193 -11.88 -18.23 6.32
N TYR A 194 -12.29 -17.45 7.32
CA TYR A 194 -11.50 -16.33 7.83
C TYR A 194 -10.52 -16.81 8.89
N MET A 195 -9.34 -16.19 8.93
CA MET A 195 -8.33 -16.37 9.98
C MET A 195 -8.75 -15.66 11.27
N LEU A 196 -9.81 -16.16 11.88
CA LEU A 196 -10.32 -15.67 13.17
C LEU A 196 -9.75 -16.53 14.30
N PRO A 197 -9.49 -15.93 15.47
CA PRO A 197 -9.08 -16.70 16.63
C PRO A 197 -10.23 -17.59 17.15
N PRO A 198 -9.91 -18.67 17.88
CA PRO A 198 -10.87 -19.46 18.64
C PRO A 198 -11.72 -18.62 19.60
N GLU A 199 -12.95 -19.07 19.87
CA GLU A 199 -13.85 -18.41 20.83
C GLU A 199 -13.37 -18.52 22.28
N THR A 200 -12.47 -19.46 22.57
CA THR A 200 -11.86 -19.62 23.89
C THR A 200 -10.38 -19.94 23.75
N THR A 201 -9.55 -19.20 24.49
CA THR A 201 -8.09 -19.33 24.49
C THR A 201 -7.58 -19.25 25.94
N PHE A 202 -6.31 -19.56 26.16
CA PHE A 202 -5.59 -19.08 27.34
C PHE A 202 -5.08 -17.66 27.08
N THR A 203 -4.04 -17.23 27.77
CA THR A 203 -3.49 -15.87 27.64
C THR A 203 -2.62 -15.65 26.39
N VAL A 204 -2.82 -16.46 25.34
CA VAL A 204 -2.12 -16.33 24.05
C VAL A 204 -3.13 -16.42 22.91
N ILE A 205 -3.11 -15.45 22.00
CA ILE A 205 -4.05 -15.35 20.89
C ILE A 205 -3.42 -14.58 19.73
N SER A 206 -3.68 -15.00 18.49
CA SER A 206 -3.22 -14.29 17.29
C SER A 206 -4.38 -13.72 16.48
N PHE A 207 -4.14 -12.58 15.86
CA PHE A 207 -5.08 -11.87 15.00
C PHE A 207 -4.42 -11.55 13.67
N ALA A 208 -5.20 -11.61 12.59
CA ALA A 208 -4.78 -11.20 11.27
C ALA A 208 -5.83 -10.30 10.62
N TRP A 209 -5.36 -9.30 9.89
CA TRP A 209 -6.16 -8.36 9.12
C TRP A 209 -5.42 -7.94 7.85
N GLU A 210 -6.19 -7.46 6.89
CA GLU A 210 -5.68 -6.80 5.68
C GLU A 210 -6.16 -5.35 5.69
N GLY A 211 -5.25 -4.43 5.40
CA GLY A 211 -5.59 -3.04 5.14
C GLY A 211 -5.52 -2.76 3.66
N SER A 212 -6.45 -1.94 3.17
CA SER A 212 -6.41 -1.40 1.82
C SER A 212 -6.73 0.08 1.85
N ASP A 213 -6.19 0.82 0.89
CA ASP A 213 -6.41 2.25 0.78
C ASP A 213 -6.64 2.60 -0.70
N PRO A 214 -7.77 3.25 -1.05
CA PRO A 214 -8.04 3.71 -2.42
C PRO A 214 -6.95 4.64 -2.97
N ASP A 215 -6.22 5.34 -2.10
CA ASP A 215 -5.09 6.20 -2.46
C ASP A 215 -3.78 5.43 -2.69
N GLY A 216 -3.79 4.12 -2.42
CA GLY A 216 -2.69 3.19 -2.63
C GLY A 216 -2.28 2.47 -1.35
N GLY A 217 -2.01 1.15 -1.38
CA GLY A 217 -1.70 0.41 -0.16
C GLY A 217 -0.51 0.97 0.66
N GLU A 218 0.44 1.61 -0.02
CA GLU A 218 1.58 2.30 0.56
C GLU A 218 1.24 3.59 1.35
N THR A 219 0.02 4.12 1.23
CA THR A 219 -0.43 5.30 2.01
C THR A 219 -0.88 4.93 3.42
N ILE A 220 -1.03 3.64 3.75
CA ILE A 220 -1.25 3.20 5.12
C ILE A 220 0.02 3.47 5.94
N ALA A 221 -0.07 4.44 6.84
CA ALA A 221 1.05 4.86 7.67
C ALA A 221 1.23 3.99 8.91
N SER A 222 0.13 3.48 9.49
CA SER A 222 0.17 2.65 10.70
C SER A 222 -1.13 1.90 10.92
N TYR A 223 -1.08 0.88 11.79
CA TYR A 223 -2.27 0.34 12.43
C TYR A 223 -2.31 0.77 13.90
N ARG A 224 -3.47 0.69 14.52
CA ARG A 224 -3.60 0.75 15.97
C ARG A 224 -4.56 -0.30 16.48
N ILE A 225 -4.26 -0.85 17.66
CA ILE A 225 -5.08 -1.87 18.30
C ILE A 225 -5.53 -1.46 19.72
N ALA A 226 -6.68 -1.94 20.16
CA ALA A 226 -7.18 -1.77 21.51
C ALA A 226 -7.91 -3.03 21.99
N LEU A 227 -7.94 -3.24 23.31
CA LEU A 227 -8.65 -4.35 23.95
C LEU A 227 -9.80 -3.78 24.79
N ASN A 228 -11.02 -4.26 24.53
CA ASN A 228 -12.26 -3.98 25.25
C ASN A 228 -12.77 -2.52 25.30
N ASP A 229 -11.90 -1.53 25.19
CA ASP A 229 -12.23 -0.11 25.31
C ASP A 229 -11.49 0.75 24.27
N THR A 230 -12.25 1.45 23.42
CA THR A 230 -11.76 2.29 22.33
C THR A 230 -11.84 3.78 22.63
N VAL A 231 -12.37 4.19 23.79
CA VAL A 231 -12.70 5.59 24.10
C VAL A 231 -11.45 6.42 24.45
N GLY A 232 -10.49 5.83 25.19
CA GLY A 232 -9.27 6.51 25.62
C GLY A 232 -8.10 6.35 24.63
N ALA A 233 -7.43 7.45 24.28
CA ALA A 233 -6.24 7.42 23.43
C ALA A 233 -5.11 6.54 24.01
N GLY A 234 -4.98 6.48 25.34
CA GLY A 234 -4.01 5.63 26.04
C GLY A 234 -4.30 4.12 25.99
N ASN A 235 -5.48 3.71 25.50
CA ASN A 235 -5.83 2.29 25.33
C ASN A 235 -5.35 1.74 23.98
N TRP A 236 -4.95 2.62 23.06
CA TRP A 236 -4.51 2.24 21.72
C TRP A 236 -3.00 2.04 21.67
N LEU A 237 -2.58 0.88 21.18
CA LEU A 237 -1.18 0.63 20.81
C LEU A 237 -1.03 0.86 19.30
N THR A 238 -0.13 1.75 18.90
CA THR A 238 0.23 1.95 17.48
C THR A 238 1.23 0.89 17.02
N LEU A 239 0.98 0.33 15.83
CA LEU A 239 1.77 -0.71 15.19
C LEU A 239 2.30 -0.21 13.83
N PRO A 240 3.44 -0.74 13.35
CA PRO A 240 3.94 -0.40 12.02
C PRO A 240 2.98 -0.87 10.93
N PRO A 241 3.01 -0.26 9.72
CA PRO A 241 2.11 -0.61 8.61
C PRO A 241 2.37 -2.02 8.05
N THR A 242 3.48 -2.66 8.42
CA THR A 242 3.77 -4.05 8.07
C THR A 242 3.18 -5.08 9.04
N ALA A 243 2.62 -4.64 10.18
CA ALA A 243 2.02 -5.54 11.16
C ALA A 243 0.59 -5.87 10.75
N THR A 244 0.41 -6.86 9.87
CA THR A 244 -0.90 -7.40 9.45
C THR A 244 -1.30 -8.66 10.21
N THR A 245 -0.35 -9.25 10.94
CA THR A 245 -0.58 -10.35 11.89
C THR A 245 0.17 -10.05 13.19
N ILE A 246 -0.51 -10.24 14.32
CA ILE A 246 0.08 -10.10 15.65
C ILE A 246 -0.29 -11.27 16.56
N THR A 247 0.47 -11.42 17.62
CA THR A 247 0.16 -12.33 18.74
C THR A 247 0.17 -11.56 20.05
N LEU A 248 -0.94 -11.61 20.77
CA LEU A 248 -1.02 -11.14 22.15
C LEU A 248 -0.58 -12.26 23.08
N MET A 249 0.22 -11.92 24.08
CA MET A 249 0.70 -12.85 25.10
C MET A 249 0.68 -12.20 26.48
N VAL A 250 0.16 -12.92 27.47
CA VAL A 250 0.40 -12.62 28.88
C VAL A 250 1.20 -13.78 29.50
N PRO A 251 2.46 -13.55 29.89
CA PRO A 251 3.26 -14.57 30.57
C PRO A 251 2.67 -14.86 31.95
N ARG A 252 2.91 -16.09 32.45
CA ARG A 252 2.38 -16.51 33.75
C ARG A 252 2.76 -15.62 34.92
N ALA A 253 3.99 -15.10 34.92
CA ALA A 253 4.46 -14.15 35.93
C ALA A 253 3.52 -12.94 36.09
N ARG A 254 2.78 -12.55 35.02
CA ARG A 254 1.79 -11.48 35.06
C ARG A 254 0.36 -11.99 35.32
N SER A 255 -0.04 -13.11 34.72
CA SER A 255 -1.40 -13.63 34.91
C SER A 255 -1.64 -14.18 36.32
N ASP A 256 -0.65 -14.80 36.95
CA ASP A 256 -0.81 -15.48 38.23
C ASP A 256 -1.14 -14.48 39.34
N GLY A 257 -0.51 -13.29 39.31
CA GLY A 257 -0.71 -12.20 40.27
C GLY A 257 -1.96 -11.33 40.05
N SER A 258 -2.76 -11.56 39.00
CA SER A 258 -3.97 -10.76 38.71
C SER A 258 -5.23 -11.62 38.65
N SER A 259 -6.35 -11.13 39.16
CA SER A 259 -7.66 -11.79 39.10
C SER A 259 -8.65 -11.11 38.14
N ALA A 260 -8.26 -10.02 37.48
CA ALA A 260 -9.17 -9.22 36.68
C ALA A 260 -8.53 -8.84 35.35
N THR A 261 -7.97 -7.64 35.25
CA THR A 261 -7.41 -7.09 34.02
C THR A 261 -5.88 -7.11 34.06
N VAL A 262 -5.27 -7.40 32.91
CA VAL A 262 -3.83 -7.43 32.71
C VAL A 262 -3.46 -6.72 31.41
N THR A 263 -2.20 -6.31 31.33
CA THR A 263 -1.60 -5.83 30.08
C THR A 263 -1.07 -7.02 29.30
N ALA A 264 -1.26 -7.04 27.98
CA ALA A 264 -0.71 -8.06 27.08
C ALA A 264 0.51 -7.51 26.33
N ASP A 265 1.54 -8.34 26.18
CA ASP A 265 2.65 -8.07 25.29
C ASP A 265 2.21 -8.40 23.85
N VAL A 266 2.56 -7.54 22.90
CA VAL A 266 2.12 -7.63 21.51
C VAL A 266 3.31 -7.92 20.63
N TYR A 267 3.31 -9.08 19.98
CA TYR A 267 4.40 -9.54 19.12
C TYR A 267 4.00 -9.59 17.66
N SER A 268 4.96 -9.42 16.76
CA SER A 268 4.87 -9.81 15.35
C SER A 268 5.76 -11.01 15.04
N SER A 269 5.67 -11.48 13.80
CA SER A 269 6.44 -12.60 13.25
C SER A 269 6.04 -13.94 13.87
N SER A 270 6.75 -15.00 13.47
CA SER A 270 6.53 -16.36 13.94
C SER A 270 7.61 -16.80 14.92
N TYR A 271 7.35 -17.89 15.64
CA TYR A 271 8.36 -18.59 16.42
C TYR A 271 9.47 -19.13 15.50
N PRO A 272 10.76 -19.07 15.90
CA PRO A 272 11.28 -18.58 17.20
C PRO A 272 11.59 -17.09 17.26
N THR A 273 11.50 -16.37 16.14
CA THR A 273 11.95 -14.98 16.00
C THR A 273 10.83 -13.97 16.22
N LEU A 274 10.11 -14.08 17.35
CA LEU A 274 9.11 -13.07 17.70
C LEU A 274 9.76 -11.70 17.92
N ARG A 275 9.09 -10.66 17.46
CA ARG A 275 9.50 -9.28 17.71
C ARG A 275 8.44 -8.57 18.55
N LEU A 276 8.83 -8.06 19.72
CA LEU A 276 7.96 -7.24 20.55
C LEU A 276 7.66 -5.91 19.83
N LEU A 277 6.38 -5.60 19.65
CA LEU A 277 5.91 -4.33 19.10
C LEU A 277 5.51 -3.33 20.19
N GLY A 278 5.07 -3.84 21.34
CA GLY A 278 4.64 -3.01 22.47
C GLY A 278 3.72 -3.77 23.41
N GLN A 279 2.90 -3.02 24.15
CA GLN A 279 2.00 -3.56 25.17
C GLN A 279 0.60 -2.96 25.02
N ALA A 280 -0.43 -3.80 25.13
CA ALA A 280 -1.83 -3.41 25.06
C ALA A 280 -2.51 -3.65 26.42
N PRO A 281 -3.00 -2.61 27.11
CA PRO A 281 -3.71 -2.78 28.37
C PRO A 281 -5.13 -3.34 28.13
N GLY A 282 -5.81 -3.75 29.20
CA GLY A 282 -7.25 -4.00 29.14
C GLY A 282 -7.68 -5.43 28.89
N LEU A 283 -6.76 -6.41 28.78
CA LEU A 283 -7.12 -7.82 28.65
C LEU A 283 -7.75 -8.34 29.95
N ARG A 284 -8.95 -8.90 29.90
CA ARG A 284 -9.67 -9.45 31.06
C ARG A 284 -9.47 -10.96 31.13
N LEU A 285 -9.05 -11.45 32.30
CA LEU A 285 -8.84 -12.87 32.60
C LEU A 285 -10.14 -13.53 33.10
N ASP A 286 -10.34 -14.81 32.78
CA ASP A 286 -11.56 -15.58 33.05
C ASP A 286 -12.84 -14.83 32.63
N ALA A 287 -12.75 -14.09 31.53
CA ALA A 287 -13.79 -13.22 31.03
C ALA A 287 -13.78 -13.12 29.50
N THR A 288 -14.88 -12.58 28.96
CA THR A 288 -15.02 -12.27 27.54
C THR A 288 -14.32 -10.96 27.18
N ASN A 289 -13.70 -10.95 26.00
CA ASN A 289 -12.91 -9.86 25.48
C ASN A 289 -13.27 -9.52 24.02
N ARG A 290 -12.97 -8.29 23.61
CA ARG A 290 -13.05 -7.79 22.23
C ARG A 290 -11.77 -7.10 21.81
N PHE A 291 -11.41 -7.27 20.55
CA PHE A 291 -10.18 -6.76 19.96
C PHE A 291 -10.61 -5.82 18.86
N PHE A 292 -9.99 -4.65 18.83
CA PHE A 292 -10.29 -3.61 17.88
C PHE A 292 -9.00 -3.26 17.14
N VAL A 293 -9.12 -3.08 15.82
CA VAL A 293 -8.02 -2.62 14.98
C VAL A 293 -8.51 -1.57 13.99
N GLN A 294 -7.66 -0.58 13.72
CA GLN A 294 -7.88 0.45 12.71
C GLN A 294 -6.60 0.70 11.91
N ALA A 295 -6.77 1.01 10.64
CA ALA A 295 -5.72 1.59 9.81
C ALA A 295 -5.74 3.12 9.94
N ARG A 296 -4.56 3.74 9.81
CA ARG A 296 -4.38 5.17 9.69
C ARG A 296 -3.49 5.46 8.48
N ASP A 297 -3.93 6.35 7.61
CA ASP A 297 -3.15 6.76 6.44
C ASP A 297 -2.15 7.89 6.75
N VAL A 298 -1.38 8.29 5.73
CA VAL A 298 -0.42 9.40 5.79
C VAL A 298 -1.06 10.79 5.88
N ALA A 299 -2.34 10.93 5.51
CA ALA A 299 -3.11 12.16 5.68
C ALA A 299 -3.71 12.31 7.09
N GLY A 300 -3.69 11.22 7.88
CA GLY A 300 -4.14 11.14 9.25
C GLY A 300 -5.55 10.59 9.43
N ASP A 301 -6.26 10.21 8.36
CA ASP A 301 -7.61 9.66 8.46
C ASP A 301 -7.57 8.21 8.94
N PHE A 302 -8.62 7.80 9.65
CA PHE A 302 -8.75 6.45 10.20
C PHE A 302 -9.80 5.65 9.42
N SER A 303 -9.53 4.36 9.25
CA SER A 303 -10.55 3.41 8.81
C SER A 303 -11.68 3.28 9.85
N PRO A 304 -12.85 2.76 9.46
CA PRO A 304 -13.78 2.18 10.43
C PRO A 304 -13.07 1.18 11.35
N ILE A 305 -13.53 1.07 12.59
CA ILE A 305 -13.00 0.08 13.54
C ILE A 305 -13.43 -1.31 13.09
N LEU A 306 -12.46 -2.18 12.84
CA LEU A 306 -12.70 -3.62 12.75
C LEU A 306 -12.64 -4.21 14.16
N ALA A 307 -13.75 -4.80 14.58
CA ALA A 307 -13.79 -5.63 15.79
C ALA A 307 -13.58 -7.09 15.42
N GLN A 308 -12.67 -7.79 16.11
CA GLN A 308 -12.54 -9.25 16.01
C GLN A 308 -12.77 -9.91 17.38
N PRO A 309 -13.52 -11.03 17.41
CA PRO A 309 -14.38 -11.56 16.34
C PRO A 309 -15.57 -10.61 15.99
N SER A 310 -16.02 -10.60 14.73
CA SER A 310 -16.90 -9.55 14.16
C SER A 310 -18.32 -9.46 14.75
N LEU A 311 -18.79 -10.47 15.49
CA LEU A 311 -20.09 -10.48 16.18
C LEU A 311 -20.06 -11.16 17.56
N LYS A 312 -18.88 -11.59 18.00
CA LYS A 312 -18.70 -12.39 19.22
C LYS A 312 -17.62 -11.77 20.09
N SER A 313 -17.59 -12.21 21.34
CA SER A 313 -16.44 -11.99 22.21
C SER A 313 -15.64 -13.28 22.28
N TRP A 314 -14.35 -13.19 22.57
CA TRP A 314 -13.55 -14.39 22.88
C TRP A 314 -13.32 -14.47 24.39
N PHE A 315 -13.38 -15.68 24.95
CA PHE A 315 -13.12 -15.91 26.35
C PHE A 315 -11.63 -16.20 26.59
N VAL A 316 -11.02 -15.54 27.58
CA VAL A 316 -9.63 -15.78 27.99
C VAL A 316 -9.63 -16.55 29.30
N LYS A 317 -9.21 -17.81 29.26
CA LYS A 317 -8.95 -18.60 30.47
C LYS A 317 -7.66 -18.13 31.12
N LYS A 318 -7.70 -17.81 32.42
CA LYS A 318 -6.49 -17.69 33.23
C LYS A 318 -5.87 -19.08 33.39
N PRO A 319 -4.56 -19.28 33.10
CA PRO A 319 -3.86 -20.50 33.49
C PRO A 319 -3.87 -20.66 35.02
N LYS A 320 -4.25 -21.84 35.52
CA LYS A 320 -4.43 -22.15 36.96
C LYS A 320 -3.48 -23.24 37.45
N SER A 321 -2.89 -24.01 36.54
CA SER A 321 -1.96 -25.10 36.88
C SER A 321 -0.63 -25.00 36.14
N ARG A 322 0.37 -25.71 36.66
CA ARG A 322 1.67 -26.00 36.04
C ARG A 322 1.58 -27.04 34.92
N LEU A 323 0.52 -27.85 34.90
CA LEU A 323 0.27 -28.91 33.91
C LEU A 323 -0.88 -28.50 32.97
N LEU A 324 -0.61 -28.56 31.67
CA LEU A 324 -1.62 -28.57 30.63
C LEU A 324 -1.84 -30.00 30.12
N VAL A 325 -3.09 -30.44 30.11
CA VAL A 325 -3.51 -31.70 29.48
C VAL A 325 -4.18 -31.37 28.15
N ILE A 326 -3.63 -31.89 27.05
CA ILE A 326 -4.19 -31.80 25.71
C ILE A 326 -4.99 -33.07 25.43
N SER A 327 -6.30 -32.90 25.25
CA SER A 327 -7.21 -33.96 24.83
C SER A 327 -7.31 -33.96 23.31
N ASP A 328 -6.69 -34.95 22.67
CA ASP A 328 -6.76 -35.20 21.23
C ASP A 328 -7.46 -36.54 20.95
N TYR A 329 -8.63 -36.71 21.55
CA TYR A 329 -9.36 -37.97 21.62
C TYR A 329 -10.81 -37.77 21.18
N GLN A 330 -11.29 -38.58 20.23
CA GLN A 330 -12.58 -38.38 19.57
C GLN A 330 -13.48 -39.63 19.58
N LYS A 331 -13.12 -40.70 20.32
CA LYS A 331 -13.99 -41.87 20.51
C LYS A 331 -15.07 -41.63 21.57
N ASP A 332 -16.11 -42.47 21.52
CA ASP A 332 -17.29 -42.37 22.39
C ASP A 332 -16.97 -42.49 23.89
N ASP A 333 -15.88 -43.17 24.25
CA ASP A 333 -15.39 -43.33 25.63
C ASP A 333 -14.52 -42.16 26.13
N SER A 334 -14.61 -40.99 25.48
CA SER A 334 -13.80 -39.81 25.82
C SER A 334 -13.97 -39.33 27.27
N LEU A 335 -15.16 -39.51 27.86
CA LEU A 335 -15.44 -39.12 29.24
C LEU A 335 -14.73 -40.04 30.24
N GLU A 336 -14.75 -41.35 29.98
CA GLU A 336 -14.06 -42.36 30.76
C GLU A 336 -12.55 -42.17 30.71
N VAL A 337 -12.00 -41.90 29.52
CA VAL A 337 -10.56 -41.62 29.33
C VAL A 337 -10.15 -40.35 30.07
N ARG A 338 -10.94 -39.27 30.01
CA ARG A 338 -10.71 -38.06 30.81
C ARG A 338 -10.73 -38.35 32.31
N ALA A 339 -11.69 -39.15 32.77
CA ALA A 339 -11.79 -39.54 34.18
C ALA A 339 -10.58 -40.37 34.62
N PHE A 340 -10.11 -41.30 33.79
CA PHE A 340 -8.92 -42.09 34.02
C PHE A 340 -7.68 -41.20 34.23
N TYR A 341 -7.39 -40.28 33.30
CA TYR A 341 -6.23 -39.39 33.46
C TYR A 341 -6.37 -38.46 34.66
N ARG A 342 -7.58 -37.97 34.95
CA ARG A 342 -7.85 -37.17 36.15
C ARG A 342 -7.53 -37.93 37.43
N ALA A 343 -7.84 -39.22 37.52
CA ALA A 343 -7.48 -40.05 38.66
C ALA A 343 -5.95 -40.24 38.75
N ARG A 344 -5.29 -40.55 37.63
CA ARG A 344 -3.83 -40.77 37.60
C ARG A 344 -3.01 -39.55 38.01
N PHE A 345 -3.39 -38.35 37.55
CA PHE A 345 -2.66 -37.12 37.91
C PHE A 345 -2.81 -36.74 39.39
N ARG A 346 -3.86 -37.19 40.09
CA ARG A 346 -3.99 -37.00 41.55
C ARG A 346 -2.98 -37.81 42.34
N GLU A 347 -2.61 -38.99 41.84
CA GLU A 347 -1.64 -39.88 42.48
C GLU A 347 -0.19 -39.54 42.07
N PHE A 348 -0.02 -39.03 40.85
CA PHE A 348 1.29 -38.77 40.26
C PHE A 348 2.04 -37.61 40.95
N ALA A 349 3.38 -37.75 41.02
CA ALA A 349 4.28 -36.76 41.61
C ALA A 349 3.88 -36.29 43.04
N GLY A 350 3.29 -37.20 43.84
CA GLY A 350 2.82 -36.88 45.19
C GLY A 350 1.68 -35.86 45.21
N GLY A 351 0.82 -35.86 44.19
CA GLY A 351 -0.32 -34.95 44.06
C GLY A 351 0.04 -33.53 43.57
N ARG A 352 1.32 -33.26 43.26
CA ARG A 352 1.76 -31.94 42.76
C ARG A 352 1.15 -31.54 41.42
N LEU A 353 0.65 -32.51 40.66
CA LEU A 353 -0.04 -32.31 39.38
C LEU A 353 -1.54 -32.67 39.44
N ALA A 354 -2.12 -32.79 40.64
CA ALA A 354 -3.52 -33.17 40.83
C ALA A 354 -4.51 -32.20 40.17
N ASN A 355 -4.14 -30.93 40.08
CA ASN A 355 -4.86 -29.90 39.33
C ASN A 355 -4.16 -29.69 37.99
N TYR A 356 -4.92 -29.61 36.90
CA TYR A 356 -4.42 -29.30 35.57
C TYR A 356 -5.40 -28.42 34.82
N ASP A 357 -4.88 -27.64 33.88
CA ASP A 357 -5.69 -27.02 32.85
C ASP A 357 -5.86 -28.00 31.69
N GLU A 358 -7.05 -28.01 31.09
CA GLU A 358 -7.37 -28.87 29.96
C GLU A 358 -7.61 -28.03 28.70
N LEU A 359 -7.02 -28.48 27.59
CA LEU A 359 -7.30 -28.00 26.25
C LEU A 359 -7.76 -29.19 25.40
N ASP A 360 -9.05 -29.23 25.11
CA ASP A 360 -9.62 -30.24 24.24
C ASP A 360 -9.60 -29.77 22.79
N ILE A 361 -8.62 -30.28 22.03
CA ILE A 361 -8.43 -29.90 20.63
C ILE A 361 -9.40 -30.64 19.69
N ARG A 362 -10.28 -31.49 20.24
CA ARG A 362 -11.37 -32.16 19.51
C ARG A 362 -12.75 -31.59 19.80
N THR A 363 -12.86 -30.59 20.66
CA THR A 363 -14.13 -29.91 20.93
C THR A 363 -14.78 -29.44 19.64
N GLY A 364 -16.01 -29.91 19.36
CA GLY A 364 -16.78 -29.53 18.16
C GLY A 364 -16.12 -29.96 16.83
N SER A 365 -15.15 -30.87 16.87
CA SER A 365 -14.40 -31.27 15.69
C SER A 365 -15.21 -32.17 14.75
N PRO A 366 -15.19 -31.91 13.44
CA PRO A 366 -15.50 -32.93 12.44
C PRO A 366 -14.50 -34.10 12.52
N VAL A 367 -14.87 -35.26 11.97
CA VAL A 367 -13.97 -36.42 11.88
C VAL A 367 -12.72 -36.04 11.08
N GLY A 368 -11.53 -36.31 11.64
CA GLY A 368 -10.24 -36.09 10.98
C GLY A 368 -9.79 -34.63 10.85
N LYS A 369 -10.42 -33.68 11.55
CA LYS A 369 -10.02 -32.28 11.60
C LYS A 369 -9.69 -31.85 13.04
N PRO A 370 -9.07 -30.67 13.25
CA PRO A 370 -9.03 -30.03 14.56
C PRO A 370 -10.39 -29.45 14.96
N GLY A 371 -10.62 -29.35 16.27
CA GLY A 371 -11.80 -28.74 16.86
C GLY A 371 -11.76 -27.21 16.90
N VAL A 372 -12.87 -26.61 17.34
CA VAL A 372 -13.09 -25.15 17.32
C VAL A 372 -12.18 -24.35 18.27
N LEU A 373 -11.49 -25.03 19.19
CA LEU A 373 -10.53 -24.43 20.12
C LEU A 373 -9.11 -24.34 19.54
N VAL A 374 -8.86 -24.98 18.41
CA VAL A 374 -7.58 -24.91 17.70
C VAL A 374 -7.65 -23.75 16.71
N PRO A 375 -6.67 -22.82 16.72
CA PRO A 375 -6.65 -21.76 15.72
C PRO A 375 -6.47 -22.35 14.31
N PRO A 376 -6.87 -21.62 13.25
CA PRO A 376 -6.53 -21.99 11.88
C PRO A 376 -5.02 -22.26 11.75
N LEU A 377 -4.62 -23.20 10.88
CA LEU A 377 -3.22 -23.61 10.75
C LEU A 377 -2.29 -22.43 10.47
N SER A 378 -2.77 -21.45 9.70
CA SER A 378 -2.06 -20.22 9.36
C SER A 378 -1.80 -19.28 10.56
N LEU A 379 -2.47 -19.48 11.71
CA LEU A 379 -2.25 -18.78 12.98
C LEU A 379 -1.66 -19.69 14.08
N LEU A 380 -1.47 -20.97 13.80
CA LEU A 380 -1.01 -21.96 14.77
C LEU A 380 0.39 -21.60 15.31
N ASN A 381 1.28 -21.14 14.44
CA ASN A 381 2.54 -20.52 14.81
C ASN A 381 2.39 -18.98 14.76
N PRO A 382 2.61 -18.24 15.86
CA PRO A 382 3.20 -18.67 17.14
C PRO A 382 2.17 -19.03 18.23
N MET A 383 0.87 -18.85 17.98
CA MET A 383 -0.17 -18.89 19.01
C MET A 383 -0.16 -20.16 19.87
N PHE A 384 -0.18 -21.33 19.23
CA PHE A 384 -0.34 -22.59 19.92
C PHE A 384 0.96 -22.99 20.63
N VAL A 385 2.11 -22.78 19.99
CA VAL A 385 3.45 -22.98 20.60
C VAL A 385 3.57 -22.21 21.91
N TYR A 386 3.20 -20.92 21.93
CA TYR A 386 3.30 -20.13 23.14
C TYR A 386 2.18 -20.40 24.15
N THR A 387 1.03 -20.93 23.71
CA THR A 387 0.03 -21.48 24.64
C THR A 387 0.63 -22.64 25.45
N LEU A 388 1.39 -23.52 24.81
CA LEU A 388 2.09 -24.61 25.51
C LEU A 388 3.14 -24.08 26.49
N LYS A 389 3.89 -23.05 26.10
CA LYS A 389 4.92 -22.41 26.94
C LYS A 389 4.38 -21.67 28.17
N LEU A 390 3.07 -21.52 28.31
CA LEU A 390 2.46 -21.06 29.57
C LEU A 390 2.64 -22.09 30.70
N TYR A 391 2.92 -23.35 30.38
CA TYR A 391 2.94 -24.45 31.32
C TYR A 391 4.34 -25.04 31.47
N ASP A 392 4.62 -25.59 32.64
CA ASP A 392 5.89 -26.27 32.92
C ASP A 392 5.88 -27.70 32.36
N PHE A 393 4.69 -28.31 32.32
CA PHE A 393 4.46 -29.64 31.81
C PHE A 393 3.29 -29.64 30.83
N VAL A 394 3.44 -30.35 29.72
CA VAL A 394 2.36 -30.61 28.76
C VAL A 394 2.23 -32.12 28.62
N PHE A 395 1.02 -32.62 28.81
CA PHE A 395 0.69 -34.02 28.57
C PHE A 395 -0.34 -34.10 27.46
N TRP A 396 -0.02 -34.83 26.39
CA TRP A 396 -0.89 -35.02 25.24
C TRP A 396 -1.28 -36.49 25.15
N TYR A 397 -2.58 -36.78 25.10
CA TYR A 397 -3.08 -38.12 24.83
C TYR A 397 -4.04 -38.10 23.64
N THR A 398 -4.10 -39.24 22.95
CA THR A 398 -4.86 -39.38 21.71
C THR A 398 -5.40 -40.80 21.54
N ASP A 399 -6.36 -40.96 20.63
CA ASP A 399 -6.80 -42.26 20.15
C ASP A 399 -5.93 -42.72 18.95
N GLN A 400 -6.45 -43.62 18.11
CA GLN A 400 -5.73 -44.12 16.94
C GLN A 400 -5.65 -43.13 15.76
N TYR A 401 -6.24 -41.93 15.87
CA TYR A 401 -6.32 -40.92 14.82
C TYR A 401 -5.84 -39.54 15.31
N PRO A 402 -4.56 -39.38 15.70
CA PRO A 402 -4.04 -38.11 16.24
C PRO A 402 -4.13 -36.92 15.28
N SER A 403 -4.26 -35.72 15.84
CA SER A 403 -4.15 -34.43 15.15
C SER A 403 -2.68 -34.13 14.82
N LEU A 404 -2.05 -34.94 13.97
CA LEU A 404 -0.61 -34.87 13.69
C LEU A 404 -0.16 -33.50 13.19
N SER A 405 -0.98 -32.80 12.40
CA SER A 405 -0.65 -31.46 11.93
C SER A 405 -0.47 -30.48 13.10
N VAL A 406 -1.36 -30.53 14.10
CA VAL A 406 -1.27 -29.67 15.29
C VAL A 406 -0.05 -30.05 16.14
N ALA A 407 0.18 -31.34 16.34
CA ALA A 407 1.28 -31.85 17.16
C ALA A 407 2.67 -31.61 16.54
N GLN A 408 2.83 -31.79 15.23
CA GLN A 408 4.10 -31.58 14.54
C GLN A 408 4.56 -30.13 14.63
N PHE A 409 3.64 -29.18 14.48
CA PHE A 409 3.94 -27.75 14.56
C PHE A 409 4.49 -27.31 15.93
N THR A 410 4.25 -28.06 17.01
CA THR A 410 4.77 -27.73 18.34
C THR A 410 6.13 -28.35 18.68
N LEU A 411 6.66 -29.19 17.80
CA LEU A 411 7.94 -29.88 17.98
C LEU A 411 9.11 -29.15 17.28
N PHE A 412 8.83 -28.17 16.43
CA PHE A 412 9.79 -27.27 15.79
C PHE A 412 9.85 -25.94 16.53
#